data_AF-A0AAW7G6W9-F1
#
_entry.id   AF-A0AAW7G6W9-F1
#
_cell.length_a   1.000
_cell.length_b   1.000
_cell.length_c   1.000
_cell.angle_alpha   90.00
_cell.angle_beta   90.00
_cell.angle_gamma   90.00
#
_symmetry.space_group_name_H-M   'P 1'
#
loop_
_entity.id
_entity.type
_entity.pdbx_description
1 polymer ?
#
loop_
_entity_poly.entity_id
_entity_poly.type
_entity_poly.pdbx_seq_one_letter_code
_entity_poly.pdbx_strand_id
1 'polypeptide(L)'
;MSVKRYELCHLGGGLYSMMEDSDGEFVRYEDHTLLEQKLTDMAVQLANAESKCSELAAENSALKATCDDRRTFIMNGVQLGYIKVPTVDTDPALETIRIAVSPQEPTPVTDTFLAEVRAQGVDYAIDHLNKIFDAKEDIGEPIRALEWLAQAIRKGAAL
;
A
#
# COMPACT_ATOMS: atom_id res chain seq x y z
N MET A 1 -17.68 7.36 -11.47
CA MET A 1 -18.26 6.87 -12.74
C MET A 1 -19.76 6.88 -12.53
N SER A 2 -20.53 7.55 -13.38
CA SER A 2 -21.99 7.57 -13.25
C SER A 2 -22.55 6.40 -14.06
N VAL A 3 -23.44 5.60 -13.47
CA VAL A 3 -24.20 4.60 -14.24
C VAL A 3 -25.14 5.36 -15.15
N LYS A 4 -25.04 5.12 -16.45
CA LYS A 4 -25.97 5.69 -17.42
C LYS A 4 -27.31 4.96 -17.30
N ARG A 5 -28.37 5.75 -17.20
CA ARG A 5 -29.75 5.26 -17.15
C ARG A 5 -30.41 5.57 -18.49
N TYR A 6 -31.33 4.71 -18.90
CA TYR A 6 -31.95 4.74 -20.20
C TYR A 6 -33.45 4.52 -20.08
N GLU A 7 -34.22 5.25 -20.87
CA GLU A 7 -35.67 5.09 -20.95
C GLU A 7 -36.06 4.61 -22.35
N LEU A 8 -37.13 3.82 -22.44
CA LEU A 8 -37.60 3.25 -23.69
C LEU A 8 -38.57 4.22 -24.36
N CYS A 9 -38.07 5.03 -25.29
CA CYS A 9 -38.87 6.08 -25.94
C CYS A 9 -39.55 5.55 -27.22
N HIS A 10 -40.85 5.84 -27.37
CA HIS A 10 -41.61 5.54 -28.59
C HIS A 10 -41.42 6.64 -29.64
N LEU A 11 -40.92 6.29 -30.82
CA LEU A 11 -40.56 7.24 -31.88
C LEU A 11 -41.64 7.41 -32.96
N GLY A 12 -42.74 6.65 -32.90
CA GLY A 12 -43.79 6.65 -33.93
C GLY A 12 -43.72 5.42 -34.83
N GLY A 13 -44.85 5.02 -35.42
CA GLY A 13 -44.89 3.91 -36.40
C GLY A 13 -44.47 2.54 -35.85
N GLY A 14 -44.53 2.33 -34.53
CA GLY A 14 -44.08 1.09 -33.87
C GLY A 14 -42.58 1.02 -33.61
N LEU A 15 -41.82 2.09 -33.85
CA LEU A 15 -40.39 2.15 -33.59
C LEU A 15 -40.13 2.60 -32.14
N TYR A 16 -39.17 1.94 -31.48
CA TYR A 16 -38.71 2.28 -30.14
C TYR A 16 -37.19 2.46 -30.13
N SER A 17 -36.69 3.34 -29.26
CA SER A 17 -35.26 3.50 -29.02
C SER A 17 -34.96 3.73 -27.55
N MET A 18 -33.82 3.20 -27.09
CA MET A 18 -33.28 3.50 -25.76
C MET A 18 -32.53 4.82 -25.79
N MET A 19 -33.01 5.83 -25.06
CA MET A 19 -32.34 7.12 -24.91
C MET A 19 -31.79 7.28 -23.50
N GLU A 20 -30.65 7.95 -23.35
CA GLU A 20 -30.07 8.25 -22.04
C GLU A 20 -30.98 9.24 -21.29
N ASP A 21 -31.39 8.87 -20.09
CA ASP A 21 -32.28 9.65 -19.22
C ASP A 21 -31.78 9.48 -17.78
N SER A 22 -31.61 10.58 -17.03
CA SER A 22 -31.16 10.55 -15.63
C SER A 22 -32.08 9.74 -14.71
N ASP A 23 -33.35 9.62 -15.07
CA ASP A 23 -34.39 8.91 -14.32
C ASP A 23 -34.85 7.61 -15.01
N GLY A 24 -34.22 7.23 -16.12
CA GLY A 24 -34.62 6.06 -16.92
C GLY A 24 -34.61 4.74 -16.16
N GLU A 25 -35.56 3.85 -16.47
CA GLU A 25 -35.75 2.57 -15.77
C GLU A 25 -34.71 1.50 -16.12
N PHE A 26 -33.99 1.67 -17.23
CA PHE A 26 -33.08 0.65 -17.76
C PHE A 26 -31.61 1.05 -17.64
N VAL A 27 -30.75 0.06 -17.51
CA VAL A 27 -29.29 0.19 -17.59
C VAL A 27 -28.79 -0.81 -18.63
N ARG A 28 -27.80 -0.43 -19.43
CA ARG A 28 -27.18 -1.39 -20.36
C ARG A 28 -26.46 -2.46 -19.57
N TYR A 29 -26.58 -3.71 -20.00
CA TYR A 29 -25.91 -4.82 -19.35
C TYR A 29 -24.39 -4.61 -19.22
N GLU A 30 -23.75 -4.07 -20.27
CA GLU A 30 -22.32 -3.74 -20.27
C GLU A 30 -21.93 -2.71 -19.20
N ASP A 31 -22.76 -1.68 -18.98
CA ASP A 31 -22.52 -0.66 -17.95
C ASP A 31 -22.63 -1.27 -16.55
N HIS A 32 -23.56 -2.22 -16.36
CA HIS A 32 -23.72 -2.96 -15.11
C HIS A 32 -22.56 -3.90 -14.84
N THR A 33 -22.15 -4.72 -15.80
CA THR A 33 -21.05 -5.67 -15.62
C THR A 33 -19.72 -4.97 -15.37
N LEU A 34 -19.46 -3.84 -16.04
CA LEU A 34 -18.29 -3.01 -15.76
C LEU A 34 -18.31 -2.44 -14.33
N LEU A 35 -19.48 -2.06 -13.82
CA LEU A 35 -19.62 -1.59 -12.44
C LEU A 35 -19.39 -2.72 -11.44
N GLU A 36 -20.00 -3.89 -11.67
CA GLU A 36 -19.80 -5.08 -10.84
C GLU A 36 -18.32 -5.46 -10.77
N GLN A 37 -17.64 -5.48 -11.92
CA GLN A 37 -16.21 -5.75 -11.99
C GLN A 37 -15.40 -4.74 -11.16
N LYS A 38 -15.71 -3.44 -11.27
CA LYS A 38 -15.03 -2.42 -10.45
C LYS A 38 -15.30 -2.58 -8.96
N LEU A 39 -16.52 -2.92 -8.57
CA LEU A 39 -16.86 -3.20 -7.18
C LEU A 39 -16.08 -4.41 -6.66
N THR A 40 -15.94 -5.47 -7.47
CA THR A 40 -15.13 -6.63 -7.10
C THR A 40 -13.64 -6.28 -6.99
N ASP A 41 -13.10 -5.50 -7.93
CA ASP A 41 -11.70 -5.08 -7.90
C ASP A 41 -11.41 -4.19 -6.67
N MET A 42 -12.32 -3.26 -6.36
CA MET A 42 -12.22 -2.41 -5.16
C MET A 42 -12.34 -3.22 -3.87
N ALA A 43 -13.23 -4.22 -3.81
CA ALA A 43 -13.36 -5.07 -2.64
C ALA A 43 -12.09 -5.90 -2.39
N VAL A 44 -11.46 -6.42 -3.45
CA VAL A 44 -10.17 -7.12 -3.35
C VAL A 44 -9.06 -6.18 -2.90
N GLN A 45 -8.99 -4.96 -3.44
CA GLN A 45 -8.01 -3.96 -3.02
C GLN A 45 -8.17 -3.60 -1.55
N LEU A 46 -9.40 -3.40 -1.08
CA LEU A 46 -9.69 -3.09 0.31
C LEU A 46 -9.27 -4.23 1.24
N ALA A 47 -9.64 -5.47 0.93
CA ALA A 47 -9.25 -6.64 1.72
C ALA A 47 -7.72 -6.80 1.81
N ASN A 48 -7.01 -6.57 0.70
CA ASN A 48 -5.55 -6.59 0.68
C ASN A 48 -4.93 -5.48 1.55
N ALA A 49 -5.49 -4.27 1.51
CA ALA A 49 -5.05 -3.16 2.33
C ALA A 49 -5.30 -3.42 3.82
N GLU A 50 -6.47 -3.96 4.17
CA GLU A 50 -6.82 -4.34 5.53
C GLU A 50 -5.88 -5.42 6.10
N SER A 51 -5.55 -6.45 5.31
CA SER A 51 -4.59 -7.48 5.71
C SER A 51 -3.22 -6.88 6.04
N LYS A 52 -2.69 -6.03 5.16
CA LYS A 52 -1.39 -5.36 5.36
C LYS A 52 -1.38 -4.45 6.57
N CYS A 53 -2.46 -3.68 6.76
CA CYS A 53 -2.62 -2.83 7.95
C CYS A 53 -2.65 -3.67 9.23
N SER A 54 -3.30 -4.84 9.21
CA SER A 54 -3.34 -5.76 10.36
C SER A 54 -1.96 -6.31 10.68
N GLU A 55 -1.19 -6.74 9.67
CA GLU A 55 0.17 -7.24 9.84
C GLU A 55 1.12 -6.16 10.37
N LEU A 56 1.08 -4.95 9.82
CA LEU A 56 1.87 -3.81 10.29
C LEU A 56 1.49 -3.41 11.73
N ALA A 57 0.21 -3.47 12.08
CA ALA A 57 -0.25 -3.19 13.44
C ALA A 57 0.27 -4.26 14.43
N ALA A 58 0.29 -5.53 14.03
CA ALA A 58 0.83 -6.62 14.84
C ALA A 58 2.35 -6.46 15.06
N GLU A 59 3.12 -6.18 14.02
CA GLU A 59 4.56 -5.91 14.13
C GLU A 59 4.84 -4.69 15.03
N ASN A 60 4.10 -3.60 14.87
CA ASN A 60 4.22 -2.42 15.72
C ASN A 60 3.86 -2.70 17.19
N SER A 61 2.86 -3.54 17.45
CA SER A 61 2.48 -3.95 18.81
C SER A 61 3.59 -4.75 19.47
N ALA A 62 4.19 -5.69 18.74
CA ALA A 62 5.32 -6.49 19.21
C ALA A 62 6.54 -5.60 19.53
N LEU A 63 6.90 -4.67 18.65
CA LEU A 63 7.98 -3.72 18.89
C LEU A 63 7.76 -2.87 20.14
N LYS A 64 6.53 -2.39 20.36
CA LYS A 64 6.17 -1.62 21.56
C LYS A 64 6.32 -2.46 22.83
N ALA A 65 5.84 -3.71 22.81
CA ALA A 65 5.98 -4.63 23.94
C ALA A 65 7.46 -4.88 24.28
N THR A 66 8.29 -5.15 23.27
CA THR A 66 9.74 -5.31 23.45
C THR A 66 10.39 -4.04 24.03
N CYS A 67 9.98 -2.86 23.59
CA CYS A 67 10.47 -1.60 24.14
C CYS A 67 10.07 -1.41 25.62
N ASP A 68 8.82 -1.75 25.97
CA ASP A 68 8.31 -1.64 27.33
C ASP A 68 8.98 -2.63 28.30
N ASP A 69 9.23 -3.86 27.87
CA ASP A 69 9.97 -4.87 28.63
C ASP A 69 11.40 -4.40 28.93
N ARG A 70 12.09 -3.87 27.91
CA ARG A 70 13.45 -3.33 28.06
C ARG A 70 13.50 -2.11 28.97
N ARG A 71 12.52 -1.20 28.83
CA ARG A 71 12.37 -0.03 29.72
C ARG A 71 12.21 -0.49 31.18
N THR A 72 11.35 -1.47 31.42
CA THR A 72 11.10 -2.02 32.77
C THR A 72 12.36 -2.67 33.34
N PHE A 73 13.07 -3.45 32.53
CA PHE A 73 14.34 -4.07 32.92
C PHE A 73 15.37 -3.02 33.37
N ILE A 74 15.54 -1.94 32.61
CA ILE A 74 16.52 -0.89 32.94
C ILE A 74 16.12 -0.13 34.20
N MET A 75 14.85 0.24 34.33
CA MET A 75 14.36 0.92 35.54
C MET A 75 14.64 0.08 36.79
N ASN A 76 14.34 -1.22 36.73
CA ASN A 76 14.62 -2.14 37.83
C ASN A 76 16.13 -2.27 38.09
N GLY A 77 16.94 -2.38 37.03
CA GLY A 77 18.40 -2.45 37.15
C GLY A 77 19.02 -1.20 37.78
N VAL A 78 18.50 -0.02 37.46
CA VAL A 78 18.91 1.25 38.10
C VAL A 78 18.50 1.27 39.57
N GLN A 79 17.26 0.92 39.87
CA GLN A 79 16.73 0.96 41.24
C GLN A 79 17.44 -0.04 42.18
N LEU A 80 17.85 -1.20 41.66
CA LEU A 80 18.63 -2.20 42.39
C LEU A 80 20.14 -1.90 42.41
N GLY A 81 20.61 -0.85 41.72
CA GLY A 81 22.01 -0.45 41.66
C GLY A 81 22.90 -1.27 40.72
N TYR A 82 22.33 -2.17 39.91
CA TYR A 82 23.06 -2.93 38.89
C TYR A 82 23.45 -2.08 37.68
N ILE A 83 22.67 -1.05 37.38
CA ILE A 83 22.93 -0.09 36.30
C ILE A 83 23.24 1.26 36.93
N LYS A 84 24.44 1.80 36.67
CA LYS A 84 24.79 3.16 37.07
C LYS A 84 24.18 4.15 36.08
N VAL A 85 23.49 5.16 36.61
CA VAL A 85 22.98 6.26 35.78
C VAL A 85 24.17 7.08 35.29
N PRO A 86 24.33 7.24 33.96
CA PRO A 86 25.34 8.12 33.39
C PRO A 86 25.23 9.54 33.96
N THR A 87 26.36 10.14 34.30
CA THR A 87 26.39 11.48 34.92
C THR A 87 26.79 12.60 33.96
N VAL A 88 27.30 12.22 32.78
CA VAL A 88 27.70 13.12 31.70
C VAL A 88 27.29 12.51 30.35
N ASP A 89 27.00 13.35 29.37
CA ASP A 89 26.52 12.92 28.05
C ASP A 89 27.57 12.16 27.21
N THR A 90 28.82 12.12 27.68
CA THR A 90 29.94 11.39 27.05
C THR A 90 30.27 10.07 27.73
N ASP A 91 29.45 9.63 28.70
CA ASP A 91 29.69 8.40 29.45
C ASP A 91 29.60 7.17 28.52
N PRO A 92 30.62 6.29 28.46
CA PRO A 92 30.59 5.06 27.66
C PRO A 92 29.40 4.14 27.99
N ALA A 93 28.85 4.22 29.20
CA ALA A 93 27.68 3.46 29.61
C ALA A 93 26.40 3.87 28.84
N LEU A 94 26.32 5.11 28.33
CA LEU A 94 25.19 5.55 27.50
C LEU A 94 25.11 4.75 26.21
N GLU A 95 26.24 4.45 25.58
CA GLU A 95 26.28 3.65 24.35
C GLU A 95 25.84 2.21 24.62
N THR A 96 26.26 1.65 25.76
CA THR A 96 25.86 0.29 26.17
C THR A 96 24.36 0.22 26.44
N ILE A 97 23.79 1.22 27.11
CA ILE A 97 22.34 1.35 27.33
C ILE A 97 21.62 1.53 25.99
N ARG A 98 22.13 2.38 25.09
CA ARG A 98 21.53 2.61 23.78
C ARG A 98 21.44 1.33 22.96
N ILE A 99 22.50 0.53 22.92
CA ILE A 99 22.53 -0.75 22.20
C ILE A 99 21.53 -1.75 22.82
N ALA A 100 21.47 -1.82 24.15
CA ALA A 100 20.55 -2.72 24.87
C ALA A 100 19.07 -2.33 24.71
N VAL A 101 18.77 -1.03 24.58
CA VAL A 101 17.39 -0.51 24.45
C VAL A 101 16.91 -0.58 23.00
N SER A 102 17.78 -0.27 22.04
CA SER A 102 17.39 -0.16 20.63
C SER A 102 16.86 -1.49 20.10
N PRO A 103 15.63 -1.54 19.54
CA PRO A 103 15.13 -2.73 18.85
C PRO A 103 16.16 -3.16 17.79
N GLN A 104 16.74 -4.33 17.97
CA GLN A 104 17.62 -4.96 16.97
C GLN A 104 16.84 -5.94 16.09
N GLU A 105 15.54 -6.11 16.37
CA GLU A 105 14.70 -7.04 15.64
C GLU A 105 14.41 -6.45 14.26
N PRO A 106 14.61 -7.24 13.19
CA PRO A 106 14.21 -6.82 11.86
C PRO A 106 12.69 -6.60 11.83
N THR A 107 12.26 -5.72 10.93
CA THR A 107 10.84 -5.43 10.69
C THR A 107 10.42 -5.96 9.32
N PRO A 108 10.36 -7.29 9.12
CA PRO A 108 10.13 -7.89 7.81
C PRO A 108 8.78 -7.50 7.18
N VAL A 109 7.75 -7.22 7.98
CA VAL A 109 6.45 -6.79 7.44
C VAL A 109 6.57 -5.37 6.89
N THR A 110 7.19 -4.47 7.66
CA THR A 110 7.50 -3.11 7.21
C THR A 110 8.39 -3.12 5.97
N ASP A 111 9.43 -3.95 5.94
CA ASP A 111 10.34 -4.07 4.79
C ASP A 111 9.60 -4.53 3.53
N THR A 112 8.73 -5.53 3.67
CA THR A 112 7.89 -6.04 2.58
C THR A 112 6.92 -4.96 2.09
N PHE A 113 6.27 -4.25 3.01
CA PHE A 113 5.37 -3.14 2.68
C PHE A 113 6.10 -2.02 1.92
N LEU A 114 7.30 -1.63 2.38
CA LEU A 114 8.09 -0.59 1.71
C LEU A 114 8.58 -1.04 0.33
N ALA A 115 8.95 -2.30 0.15
CA ALA A 115 9.28 -2.85 -1.15
C ALA A 115 8.08 -2.77 -2.10
N GLU A 116 6.89 -3.10 -1.63
CA GLU A 116 5.67 -2.98 -2.43
C GLU A 116 5.40 -1.52 -2.85
N VAL A 117 5.46 -0.57 -1.91
CA VAL A 117 5.25 0.86 -2.20
C VAL A 117 6.27 1.37 -3.23
N ARG A 118 7.53 0.96 -3.12
CA ARG A 118 8.56 1.30 -4.12
C ARG A 118 8.23 0.72 -5.49
N ALA A 119 7.79 -0.54 -5.56
CA ALA A 119 7.40 -1.17 -6.81
C ALA A 119 6.17 -0.49 -7.44
N GLN A 120 5.16 -0.11 -6.64
CA GLN A 120 4.01 0.66 -7.09
C GLN A 120 4.42 2.04 -7.65
N GLY A 121 5.44 2.68 -7.05
CA GLY A 121 6.01 3.91 -7.60
C GLY A 121 6.61 3.71 -9.00
N VAL A 122 7.25 2.57 -9.25
CA VAL A 122 7.76 2.20 -10.59
C VAL A 122 6.60 1.93 -11.55
N ASP A 123 5.55 1.22 -11.11
CA ASP A 123 4.35 0.99 -11.93
C ASP A 123 3.71 2.33 -12.35
N TYR A 124 3.60 3.29 -11.42
CA TYR A 124 3.07 4.62 -11.72
C TYR A 124 3.94 5.38 -12.73
N ALA A 125 5.26 5.24 -12.65
CA ALA A 125 6.17 5.83 -13.62
C ALA A 125 5.99 5.22 -15.02
N ILE A 126 5.81 3.90 -15.12
CA ILE A 126 5.51 3.21 -16.38
C ILE A 126 4.20 3.75 -16.98
N ASP A 127 3.14 3.84 -16.18
CA ASP A 127 1.85 4.39 -16.62
C ASP A 127 1.96 5.85 -17.09
N HIS A 128 2.79 6.65 -16.42
CA HIS A 128 3.01 8.04 -16.80
C HIS A 128 3.77 8.16 -18.12
N LEU A 129 4.80 7.34 -18.31
CA LEU A 129 5.56 7.29 -19.58
C LEU A 129 4.66 6.87 -20.74
N ASN A 130 3.83 5.84 -20.57
CA ASN A 130 2.86 5.41 -21.57
C ASN A 130 1.92 6.54 -22.00
N LYS A 131 1.50 7.40 -21.06
CA LYS A 131 0.64 8.56 -21.34
C LYS A 131 1.37 9.69 -22.08
N ILE A 132 2.65 9.93 -21.76
CA ILE A 132 3.43 11.02 -22.39
C ILE A 132 3.74 10.69 -23.86
N PHE A 133 4.12 9.45 -24.14
CA PHE A 133 4.65 9.05 -25.45
C PHE A 133 3.60 8.45 -26.40
N ASP A 134 2.35 8.31 -25.94
CA ASP A 134 1.13 8.05 -26.72
C ASP A 134 1.29 7.04 -27.88
N ALA A 135 1.89 5.88 -27.58
CA ALA A 135 2.23 4.79 -28.51
C ALA A 135 3.03 5.18 -29.79
N LYS A 136 3.50 6.42 -29.91
CA LYS A 136 4.13 6.98 -31.12
C LYS A 136 5.65 6.86 -31.10
N GLU A 137 6.26 6.77 -29.93
CA GLU A 137 7.71 6.55 -29.76
C GLU A 137 7.98 5.12 -29.26
N ASP A 138 9.06 4.50 -29.74
CA ASP A 138 9.49 3.17 -29.29
C ASP A 138 10.13 3.24 -27.90
N ILE A 139 9.28 3.22 -26.88
CA ILE A 139 9.67 3.16 -25.47
C ILE A 139 9.57 1.73 -24.89
N GLY A 140 9.47 0.71 -25.74
CA GLY A 140 9.25 -0.68 -25.30
C GLY A 140 10.43 -1.29 -24.54
N GLU A 141 11.66 -0.88 -24.83
CA GLU A 141 12.86 -1.28 -24.07
C GLU A 141 12.93 -0.63 -22.68
N PRO A 142 12.81 0.71 -22.55
CA PRO A 142 12.70 1.37 -21.24
C PRO A 142 11.58 0.83 -20.35
N ILE A 143 10.38 0.59 -20.91
CA ILE A 143 9.25 0.03 -20.15
C ILE A 143 9.59 -1.34 -19.59
N ARG A 144 10.10 -2.26 -20.41
CA ARG A 144 10.48 -3.61 -19.94
C ARG A 144 11.54 -3.58 -18.84
N ALA A 145 12.48 -2.63 -18.92
CA ALA A 145 13.48 -2.44 -17.87
C ALA A 145 12.84 -2.02 -16.54
N LEU A 146 11.86 -1.11 -16.58
CA LEU A 146 11.11 -0.68 -15.39
C LEU A 146 10.19 -1.79 -14.85
N GLU A 147 9.53 -2.56 -15.71
CA GLU A 147 8.74 -3.73 -15.31
C GLU A 147 9.61 -4.76 -14.56
N TRP A 148 10.81 -5.02 -15.10
CA TRP A 148 11.78 -5.89 -14.45
C TRP A 148 12.23 -5.33 -13.10
N LEU A 149 12.52 -4.02 -13.03
CA LEU A 149 12.88 -3.34 -11.77
C LEU A 149 11.77 -3.48 -10.73
N ALA A 150 10.52 -3.23 -11.10
CA ALA A 150 9.37 -3.38 -10.20
C ALA A 150 9.26 -4.81 -9.67
N GLN A 151 9.47 -5.82 -10.53
CA GLN A 151 9.48 -7.23 -10.10
C GLN A 151 10.65 -7.56 -9.19
N ALA A 152 11.84 -7.00 -9.45
CA ALA A 152 13.02 -7.21 -8.62
C ALA A 152 12.81 -6.63 -7.22
N ILE A 153 12.25 -5.41 -7.11
CA ILE A 153 11.92 -4.76 -5.84
C ILE A 153 10.93 -5.62 -5.05
N ARG A 154 9.86 -6.13 -5.68
CA ARG A 154 8.89 -7.02 -4.99
C ARG A 154 9.51 -8.32 -4.48
N LYS A 155 10.62 -8.78 -5.07
CA LYS A 155 11.39 -9.95 -4.63
C LYS A 155 12.44 -9.60 -3.57
N GLY A 156 12.49 -8.36 -3.09
CA GLY A 156 13.45 -7.92 -2.08
C GLY A 156 14.84 -7.61 -2.63
N ALA A 157 14.99 -7.31 -3.92
CA ALA A 157 16.26 -6.85 -4.45
C ALA A 157 16.68 -5.53 -3.77
N ALA A 158 17.92 -5.47 -3.30
CA ALA A 158 18.52 -4.22 -2.86
C ALA A 158 18.79 -3.32 -4.08
N LEU A 159 18.39 -2.05 -3.97
CA LEU A 159 18.71 -1.00 -4.93
C LEU A 159 20.01 -0.30 -4.55
#